data_AF-A0A3D6BME6-F1
#
_entry.id   AF-A0A3D6BME6-F1
#
_cell.length_a   1.000
_cell.length_b   1.000
_cell.length_c   1.000
_cell.angle_alpha   90.00
_cell.angle_beta   90.00
_cell.angle_gamma   90.00
#
_symmetry.space_group_name_H-M   'P 1'
#
loop_
_entity.id
_entity.type
_entity.pdbx_description
1 polymer ?
#
loop_
_entity_poly.entity_id
_entity_poly.type
_entity_poly.pdbx_seq_one_letter_code
_entity_poly.pdbx_strand_id
1 'polypeptide(L)'
;KIRDTAESHNRVFIVEVMGRDSGYIGIHSGLMVGADAILIPESGKDCIYLLDKVKNYDSEDAFLVVVSEGDEIGAELVSSKIKEVNP
;
A
#
# COMPACT_ATOMS: atom_id res chain seq x y z
N LYS A 1 12.15 -10.03 -0.54
CA LYS A 1 11.24 -11.21 -0.48
C LYS A 1 9.84 -10.90 -1.00
N ILE A 2 9.00 -10.14 -0.28
CA ILE A 2 7.66 -9.79 -0.80
C ILE A 2 7.79 -8.94 -2.07
N ARG A 3 8.67 -7.94 -2.07
CA ARG A 3 8.97 -7.11 -3.25
C ARG A 3 9.41 -7.94 -4.46
N ASP A 4 10.34 -8.87 -4.27
CA ASP A 4 10.83 -9.76 -5.33
C ASP A 4 9.69 -10.63 -5.92
N THR A 5 8.71 -11.00 -5.09
CA THR A 5 7.51 -11.74 -5.52
C THR A 5 6.53 -10.84 -6.27
N ALA A 6 6.38 -9.58 -5.82
CA ALA A 6 5.57 -8.57 -6.48
C ALA A 6 6.08 -8.27 -7.89
N GLU A 7 7.40 -8.16 -8.06
CA GLU A 7 8.08 -7.98 -9.35
C GLU A 7 7.85 -9.17 -10.27
N SER A 8 8.06 -10.40 -9.77
CA SER A 8 7.95 -11.63 -10.57
C SER A 8 6.54 -11.91 -11.10
N HIS A 9 5.51 -11.41 -10.41
CA HIS A 9 4.11 -11.63 -10.76
C HIS A 9 3.39 -10.41 -11.27
N ASN A 10 4.07 -9.25 -11.31
CA ASN A 10 3.54 -8.02 -11.86
C ASN A 10 2.22 -7.62 -11.18
N ARG A 11 2.25 -7.58 -9.84
CA ARG A 11 1.06 -7.41 -8.99
C ARG A 11 1.29 -6.33 -7.96
N VAL A 12 0.20 -5.66 -7.60
CA VAL A 12 0.13 -4.82 -6.41
C VAL A 12 0.04 -5.71 -5.16
N PHE A 13 1.02 -5.58 -4.27
CA PHE A 13 1.00 -6.24 -2.96
C PHE A 13 0.65 -5.24 -1.88
N ILE A 14 -0.30 -5.62 -1.02
CA ILE A 14 -0.71 -4.84 0.14
C ILE A 14 -0.28 -5.62 1.38
N VAL A 15 0.44 -4.94 2.27
CA VAL A 15 0.95 -5.50 3.52
C VAL A 15 0.36 -4.72 4.66
N GLU A 16 -0.51 -5.35 5.43
CA GLU A 16 -1.04 -4.78 6.66
C GLU A 16 -0.06 -5.00 7.83
N VAL A 17 0.21 -3.95 8.60
CA VAL A 17 1.09 -3.99 9.76
C VAL A 17 0.37 -3.51 11.02
N MET A 18 0.86 -3.96 12.17
CA MET A 18 0.34 -3.52 13.47
C MET A 18 0.61 -2.02 13.70
N GLY A 19 -0.09 -1.45 14.68
CA GLY A 19 0.02 -0.04 15.03
C GLY A 19 -1.27 0.71 14.73
N ARG A 20 -2.35 0.31 15.42
CA ARG A 20 -3.69 0.86 15.23
C ARG A 20 -3.71 2.39 15.35
N ASP A 21 -3.24 2.89 16.48
CA ASP A 21 -3.28 4.32 16.75
C ASP A 21 -1.98 5.04 16.37
N SER A 22 -1.04 4.35 15.72
CA SER A 22 0.24 4.92 15.32
C SER A 22 0.83 4.30 14.06
N GLY A 23 1.12 5.16 13.08
CA GLY A 23 1.80 4.85 11.84
C GLY A 23 3.28 4.56 11.96
N TYR A 24 3.86 4.54 13.17
CA TYR A 24 5.31 4.37 13.38
C TYR A 24 5.86 3.11 12.70
N ILE A 25 5.19 1.97 12.87
CA ILE A 25 5.58 0.70 12.26
C ILE A 25 5.41 0.77 10.74
N GLY A 26 4.31 1.35 10.26
CA GLY A 26 4.02 1.52 8.83
C GLY A 26 5.06 2.37 8.10
N ILE A 27 5.36 3.56 8.62
CA ILE A 27 6.37 4.47 8.07
C ILE A 27 7.73 3.81 8.04
N HIS A 28 8.20 3.28 9.17
CA HIS A 28 9.54 2.71 9.22
C HIS A 28 9.69 1.48 8.32
N SER A 29 8.70 0.59 8.35
CA SER A 29 8.73 -0.61 7.51
C SER A 29 8.65 -0.24 6.04
N GLY A 30 7.68 0.60 5.65
CA GLY A 30 7.49 1.04 4.28
C GLY A 30 8.70 1.80 3.72
N LEU A 31 9.29 2.70 4.51
CA LEU A 31 10.48 3.45 4.09
C LEU A 31 11.69 2.54 3.88
N MET A 32 11.92 1.58 4.78
CA MET A 32 13.07 0.66 4.69
C MET A 32 12.96 -0.32 3.51
N VAL A 33 11.75 -0.75 3.15
CA VAL A 33 11.53 -1.66 2.01
C VAL A 33 11.37 -0.91 0.67
N GLY A 34 11.29 0.42 0.72
CA GLY A 34 10.98 1.26 -0.43
C GLY A 34 9.60 1.00 -0.98
N ALA A 35 8.58 1.01 -0.10
CA ALA A 35 7.18 0.90 -0.49
C ALA A 35 6.75 2.10 -1.34
N ASP A 36 5.88 1.85 -2.31
CA ASP A 36 5.34 2.85 -3.22
C ASP A 36 4.31 3.75 -2.55
N ALA A 37 3.63 3.23 -1.53
CA ALA A 37 2.70 3.96 -0.70
C ALA A 37 2.69 3.38 0.72
N ILE A 38 2.47 4.27 1.69
CA ILE A 38 2.35 3.93 3.10
C ILE A 38 1.08 4.65 3.59
N LEU A 39 0.12 3.90 4.10
CA LEU A 39 -1.12 4.43 4.66
C LEU A 39 -1.05 4.30 6.19
N ILE A 40 -1.28 5.41 6.87
CA ILE A 40 -1.16 5.51 8.32
C ILE A 40 -2.35 6.26 8.92
N PRO A 41 -2.74 5.94 10.17
CA PRO A 41 -3.88 6.58 10.83
C PRO A 41 -3.73 8.10 10.96
N GLU A 42 -2.49 8.62 10.99
CA GLU A 42 -2.23 10.06 11.09
C GLU A 42 -2.50 10.84 9.78
N SER A 43 -2.68 10.17 8.64
CA SER A 43 -2.81 10.81 7.33
C SER A 43 -3.99 10.26 6.52
N GLY A 44 -5.15 10.92 6.67
CA GLY A 44 -6.41 10.48 6.03
C GLY A 44 -6.54 10.73 4.52
N LYS A 45 -5.51 11.18 3.81
CA LYS A 45 -5.57 11.44 2.35
C LYS A 45 -4.77 10.45 1.51
N ASP A 46 -4.02 9.55 2.14
CA ASP A 46 -3.03 8.72 1.45
C ASP A 46 -3.66 7.75 0.45
N CYS A 47 -4.86 7.24 0.74
CA CYS A 47 -5.58 6.34 -0.17
C CYS A 47 -5.97 7.02 -1.50
N ILE A 48 -6.33 8.31 -1.49
CA ILE A 48 -6.69 9.02 -2.74
C ILE A 48 -5.44 9.15 -3.63
N TYR A 49 -4.30 9.53 -3.05
CA TYR A 49 -3.03 9.63 -3.78
C TYR A 49 -2.55 8.28 -4.29
N LEU A 50 -2.73 7.22 -3.50
CA LEU A 50 -2.45 5.85 -3.91
C LEU A 50 -3.27 5.49 -5.16
N LEU A 51 -4.58 5.72 -5.18
CA LEU A 51 -5.41 5.36 -6.33
C LEU A 51 -5.00 6.10 -7.60
N ASP A 52 -4.62 7.38 -7.50
CA ASP A 52 -4.09 8.14 -8.63
C ASP A 52 -2.74 7.58 -9.11
N LYS A 53 -1.86 7.18 -8.17
CA LYS A 53 -0.58 6.55 -8.49
C LYS A 53 -0.76 5.20 -9.19
N VAL A 54 -1.68 4.37 -8.68
CA VAL A 54 -2.02 3.05 -9.25
C VAL A 54 -2.65 3.18 -10.63
N LYS A 55 -3.47 4.21 -10.87
CA LYS A 55 -4.13 4.43 -12.16
C LYS A 55 -3.12 4.66 -13.30
N ASN A 56 -2.01 5.31 -12.99
CA ASN A 56 -0.94 5.61 -13.95
C ASN A 56 0.23 4.63 -13.86
N TYR A 57 0.08 3.56 -13.09
CA TYR A 57 1.13 2.60 -12.86
C TYR A 57 1.25 1.63 -14.03
N ASP A 58 2.45 1.48 -14.57
CA ASP A 58 2.76 0.52 -15.62
C ASP A 58 3.22 -0.81 -15.04
N SER A 59 2.78 -1.88 -15.67
CA SER A 59 2.81 -3.24 -15.15
C SER A 59 4.14 -3.91 -15.43
N GLU A 60 5.27 -3.33 -15.07
CA GLU A 60 6.57 -4.02 -15.21
C GLU A 60 7.37 -3.98 -13.89
N ASP A 61 7.06 -3.04 -13.00
CA ASP A 61 7.72 -2.92 -11.70
C ASP A 61 6.94 -3.68 -10.60
N ALA A 62 7.58 -3.84 -9.44
CA ALA A 62 6.87 -4.23 -8.22
C ALA A 62 6.14 -3.02 -7.63
N PHE A 63 4.86 -3.16 -7.28
CA PHE A 63 4.12 -2.14 -6.52
C PHE A 63 3.80 -2.64 -5.12
N LEU A 64 4.38 -1.99 -4.11
CA LEU A 64 4.21 -2.38 -2.71
C LEU A 64 3.52 -1.29 -1.90
N VAL A 65 2.43 -1.67 -1.24
CA VAL A 65 1.65 -0.79 -0.37
C VAL A 65 1.72 -1.31 1.06
N VAL A 66 2.07 -0.45 2.00
CA VAL A 66 2.03 -0.77 3.44
C VAL A 66 0.83 -0.04 4.06
N VAL A 67 0.04 -0.74 4.86
CA VAL A 67 -1.16 -0.19 5.52
C VAL A 67 -1.06 -0.48 7.02
N SER A 68 -1.18 0.53 7.86
CA SER A 68 -1.32 0.33 9.31
C SER A 68 -2.75 -0.13 9.64
N GLU A 69 -2.90 -1.11 10.55
CA GLU A 69 -4.19 -1.72 10.95
C GLU A 69 -5.27 -0.70 11.32
N GLY A 70 -4.90 0.44 11.92
CA GLY A 70 -5.86 1.46 12.34
C GLY A 70 -6.07 2.59 11.35
N ASP A 71 -5.55 2.48 10.14
CA ASP A 71 -6.03 3.29 9.03
C ASP A 71 -7.54 3.01 8.83
N GLU A 72 -8.36 4.06 8.78
CA GLU A 72 -9.84 3.94 8.78
C GLU A 72 -10.39 3.10 7.63
N ILE A 73 -9.59 2.91 6.58
CA ILE A 73 -9.99 2.19 5.36
C ILE A 73 -9.71 0.70 5.50
N GLY A 74 -8.60 0.32 6.13
CA GLY A 74 -8.15 -1.07 6.27
C GLY A 74 -7.69 -1.69 4.94
N ALA A 75 -6.89 -2.76 5.00
CA ALA A 75 -6.25 -3.33 3.80
C ALA A 75 -7.25 -3.95 2.81
N GLU A 76 -8.34 -4.55 3.27
CA GLU A 76 -9.35 -5.17 2.40
C GLU A 76 -10.04 -4.14 1.49
N LEU A 77 -10.43 -3.00 2.05
CA LEU A 77 -11.12 -1.96 1.28
C LEU A 77 -10.15 -1.27 0.31
N VAL A 78 -8.90 -1.04 0.72
CA VAL A 78 -7.84 -0.57 -0.18
C VAL A 78 -7.66 -1.53 -1.35
N SER A 79 -7.64 -2.84 -1.10
CA SER A 79 -7.50 -3.85 -2.15
C SER A 79 -8.66 -3.85 -3.15
N SER A 80 -9.88 -3.66 -2.66
CA SER A 80 -11.08 -3.59 -3.50
C SER A 80 -11.04 -2.35 -4.39
N LYS A 81 -10.70 -1.17 -3.83
CA LYS A 81 -10.58 0.08 -4.58
C LYS A 81 -9.49 0.03 -5.65
N ILE A 82 -8.35 -0.60 -5.35
CA ILE A 82 -7.27 -0.78 -6.33
C ILE A 82 -7.76 -1.62 -7.51
N LYS A 83 -8.48 -2.73 -7.27
CA LYS A 83 -9.03 -3.58 -8.34
C LYS A 83 -10.08 -2.88 -9.21
N GLU A 84 -10.85 -1.95 -8.64
CA GLU A 84 -11.79 -1.13 -9.42
C GLU A 84 -11.09 -0.17 -10.39
N VAL A 85 -9.91 0.33 -9.99
CA VAL A 85 -9.12 1.28 -10.79
C VAL A 85 -8.21 0.57 -11.79
N ASN A 86 -7.66 -0.59 -11.42
CA ASN A 86 -6.76 -1.40 -12.22
C ASN A 86 -7.13 -2.91 -12.07
N PRO A 87 -8.01 -3.44 -12.94
CA PRO A 87 -8.56 -4.80 -12.81
C PRO A 87 -7.59 -5.93 -13.20
#